data_AF-A0A1U7VWQ4-F1
#
_entry.id   AF-A0A1U7VWQ4-F1
#
_cell.length_a   1.000
_cell.length_b   1.000
_cell.length_c   1.000
_cell.angle_alpha   90.00
_cell.angle_beta   90.00
_cell.angle_gamma   90.00
#
_symmetry.space_group_name_H-M   'P 1'
#
loop_
_entity.id
_entity.type
_entity.pdbx_description
1 polymer ?
#
loop_
_entity_poly.entity_id
_entity_poly.type
_entity_poly.pdbx_seq_one_letter_code
_entity_poly.pdbx_strand_id
1 'polypeptide(L)'
;MMKRTMRPLLSVLLLMAVAATLAVRVTIRYSSIELKNEYPFAAKAQKPVINETLLKYASVDIGEPKLKKEVEELLEGNFRTHSRHRSFLSSGRYRIDIRPRTARGIPVQLRSPEFYRIWQSFRRHLQDWFRNRKFHKEDVMVDLVNTVKVPIDRNNGKVGSEKRYKSCAVVGNSGILLKSQYGELIDSHEAVIRLNNARTGGFEGIVGSKTTLSFVNSNILHLCARREGCFCHPYGVNVALVMYVCQPVHFLDYMVCNSSHKAPLIVTDPRFDMLCARIVKYYSLKRFVEGTGKPLQEWAPAHDGANFHYSSGLQAVMLALGVCDKVSVFGFGKSSSAKHHYHTNQRAELKLHDYDAEYDFYRDLVERPQELFHADSARWHDSKSLCKQSHIGVIQEMDVSFGLALFVLGSHSCH
;
A
#
# COMPACT_ATOMS: atom_id res chain seq x y z
N MET A 1 -10.60 -87.38 23.80
CA MET A 1 -9.48 -86.62 23.21
C MET A 1 -9.77 -85.13 23.29
N MET A 2 -8.76 -84.30 23.60
CA MET A 2 -8.94 -82.89 23.97
C MET A 2 -9.20 -81.95 22.78
N LYS A 3 -10.26 -81.15 22.85
CA LYS A 3 -10.41 -79.94 22.01
C LYS A 3 -9.56 -78.81 22.61
N ARG A 4 -8.27 -78.73 22.24
CA ARG A 4 -7.35 -77.69 22.75
C ARG A 4 -7.62 -76.32 22.11
N THR A 5 -7.88 -75.36 23.00
CA THR A 5 -7.84 -73.89 22.86
C THR A 5 -6.87 -73.34 21.80
N MET A 6 -7.37 -73.07 20.58
CA MET A 6 -6.62 -72.34 19.53
C MET A 6 -6.87 -70.82 19.48
N ARG A 7 -7.84 -70.30 20.25
CA ARG A 7 -8.15 -68.86 20.28
C ARG A 7 -7.03 -67.93 20.80
N PRO A 8 -6.29 -68.23 21.90
CA PRO A 8 -5.31 -67.26 22.41
C PRO A 8 -4.09 -67.10 21.48
N LEU A 9 -3.68 -68.16 20.79
CA LEU A 9 -2.57 -68.12 19.84
C LEU A 9 -2.85 -67.20 18.64
N LEU A 10 -4.09 -67.22 18.11
CA LEU A 10 -4.47 -66.35 17.00
C LEU A 10 -4.47 -64.86 17.40
N SER A 11 -4.94 -64.54 18.62
CA SER A 11 -4.94 -63.17 19.15
C SER A 11 -3.52 -62.63 19.38
N VAL A 12 -2.59 -63.46 19.87
CA VAL A 12 -1.18 -63.09 20.03
C VAL A 12 -0.51 -62.87 18.67
N LEU A 13 -0.76 -63.73 17.68
CA LEU A 13 -0.26 -63.53 16.31
C LEU A 13 -0.76 -62.22 15.69
N LEU A 14 -2.03 -61.87 15.90
CA LEU A 14 -2.61 -60.62 15.41
C LEU A 14 -1.94 -59.39 16.05
N LEU A 15 -1.72 -59.43 17.37
CA LEU A 15 -1.02 -58.37 18.11
C LEU A 15 0.43 -58.20 17.64
N MET A 16 1.15 -59.30 17.40
CA MET A 16 2.52 -59.26 16.87
C MET A 16 2.56 -58.67 15.45
N ALA A 17 1.58 -58.98 14.60
CA ALA A 17 1.47 -58.37 13.26
C ALA A 17 1.17 -56.85 13.31
N VAL A 18 0.32 -56.41 14.24
CA VAL A 18 0.05 -54.98 14.47
C VAL A 18 1.29 -54.26 15.02
N ALA A 19 2.03 -54.88 15.96
CA ALA A 19 3.27 -54.33 16.48
C ALA A 19 4.36 -54.22 15.40
N ALA A 20 4.52 -55.26 14.56
CA ALA A 20 5.46 -55.25 13.45
C ALA A 20 5.13 -54.19 12.40
N THR A 21 3.86 -54.03 12.01
CA THR A 21 3.44 -53.01 11.04
C THR A 21 3.57 -51.58 11.59
N LEU A 22 3.37 -51.37 12.91
CA LEU A 22 3.67 -50.11 13.57
C LEU A 22 5.18 -49.81 13.59
N ALA A 23 6.01 -50.79 13.96
CA ALA A 23 7.47 -50.64 13.96
C ALA A 23 8.01 -50.29 12.56
N VAL A 24 7.55 -50.98 11.51
CA VAL A 24 7.89 -50.68 10.11
C VAL A 24 7.42 -49.29 9.68
N ARG A 25 6.22 -48.84 10.10
CA ARG A 25 5.77 -47.46 9.82
C ARG A 25 6.62 -46.41 10.55
N VAL A 26 7.11 -46.70 11.75
CA VAL A 26 8.01 -45.81 12.48
C VAL A 26 9.38 -45.75 11.82
N THR A 27 10.01 -46.87 11.44
CA THR A 27 11.29 -46.86 10.73
C THR A 27 11.19 -46.22 9.35
N ILE A 28 10.13 -46.48 8.57
CA ILE A 28 9.92 -45.79 7.28
C ILE A 28 9.77 -44.28 7.48
N ARG A 29 9.05 -43.82 8.52
CA ARG A 29 9.00 -42.38 8.85
C ARG A 29 10.37 -41.84 9.28
N TYR A 30 11.12 -42.58 10.09
CA TYR A 30 12.43 -42.14 10.57
C TYR A 30 13.45 -42.03 9.43
N SER A 31 13.54 -43.05 8.57
CA SER A 31 14.38 -42.97 7.36
C SER A 31 13.88 -41.91 6.37
N SER A 32 12.58 -41.63 6.29
CA SER A 32 12.06 -40.50 5.49
C SER A 32 12.38 -39.11 6.08
N ILE A 33 12.76 -39.05 7.36
CA ILE A 33 13.24 -37.85 8.05
C ILE A 33 14.76 -37.73 7.88
N GLU A 34 15.51 -38.84 8.02
CA GLU A 34 16.96 -38.88 7.77
C GLU A 34 17.31 -38.58 6.30
N LEU A 35 16.59 -39.17 5.32
CA LEU A 35 16.81 -38.87 3.90
C LEU A 35 16.41 -37.43 3.50
N LYS A 36 15.76 -36.68 4.39
CA LYS A 36 15.51 -35.24 4.23
C LYS A 36 16.55 -34.36 4.93
N ASN A 37 17.44 -34.95 5.74
CA ASN A 37 18.49 -34.26 6.47
C ASN A 37 19.87 -34.36 5.80
N GLU A 38 20.04 -35.16 4.74
CA GLU A 38 21.20 -35.01 3.86
C GLU A 38 21.06 -33.75 3.01
N TYR A 39 21.59 -32.64 3.56
CA TYR A 39 21.78 -31.38 2.85
C TYR A 39 22.57 -31.61 1.55
N PRO A 40 21.96 -31.45 0.35
CA PRO A 40 22.73 -31.30 -0.86
C PRO A 40 23.39 -29.92 -0.77
N PHE A 41 24.70 -29.90 -0.53
CA PHE A 41 25.62 -28.78 -0.70
C PHE A 41 25.06 -27.40 -0.35
N ALA A 42 25.48 -26.82 0.78
CA ALA A 42 25.17 -25.44 1.13
C ALA A 42 25.70 -24.48 0.04
N ALA A 43 24.90 -24.24 -0.99
CA ALA A 43 25.08 -23.18 -1.94
C ALA A 43 25.12 -21.90 -1.11
N LYS A 44 26.28 -21.24 -1.09
CA LYS A 44 26.40 -19.88 -0.54
C LYS A 44 25.26 -19.09 -1.16
N ALA A 45 24.27 -18.70 -0.35
CA ALA A 45 23.19 -17.84 -0.81
C ALA A 45 23.84 -16.62 -1.45
N GLN A 46 23.77 -16.53 -2.78
CA GLN A 46 24.36 -15.40 -3.49
C GLN A 46 23.65 -14.17 -2.96
N LYS A 47 24.43 -13.21 -2.46
CA LYS A 47 23.86 -11.93 -2.04
C LYS A 47 23.00 -11.41 -3.20
N PRO A 48 21.73 -11.10 -2.96
CA PRO A 48 20.81 -10.68 -4.00
C PRO A 48 21.33 -9.38 -4.61
N VAL A 49 21.85 -9.46 -5.82
CA VAL A 49 22.37 -8.30 -6.53
C VAL A 49 21.18 -7.51 -7.06
N ILE A 50 20.67 -6.59 -6.24
CA ILE A 50 19.74 -5.57 -6.71
C ILE A 50 20.40 -4.87 -7.89
N ASN A 51 19.76 -4.91 -9.05
CA ASN A 51 20.38 -4.48 -10.30
C ASN A 51 20.50 -2.95 -10.31
N GLU A 52 21.73 -2.44 -10.16
CA GLU A 52 22.04 -1.01 -10.12
C GLU A 52 21.51 -0.24 -11.33
N THR A 53 21.54 -0.86 -12.51
CA THR A 53 21.01 -0.26 -13.74
C THR A 53 19.50 -0.06 -13.62
N LEU A 54 18.77 -1.06 -13.14
CA LEU A 54 17.32 -0.93 -12.88
C LEU A 54 17.05 0.14 -11.82
N LEU A 55 17.82 0.18 -10.73
CA LEU A 55 17.69 1.22 -9.69
C LEU A 55 17.87 2.64 -10.24
N LYS A 56 18.87 2.83 -11.10
CA LYS A 56 19.17 4.12 -11.73
C LYS A 56 18.03 4.54 -12.66
N TYR A 57 17.55 3.62 -13.51
CA TYR A 57 16.37 3.88 -14.36
C TYR A 57 15.09 4.14 -13.55
N ALA A 58 14.91 3.45 -12.42
CA ALA A 58 13.78 3.65 -11.52
C ALA A 58 13.80 5.02 -10.83
N SER A 59 14.98 5.60 -10.55
CA SER A 59 15.10 6.94 -9.94
C SER A 59 14.78 8.11 -10.87
N VAL A 60 14.69 7.89 -12.18
CA VAL A 60 14.31 8.94 -13.15
C VAL A 60 12.80 9.12 -13.18
N ASP A 61 12.30 10.31 -12.86
CA ASP A 61 10.90 10.66 -13.10
C ASP A 61 10.73 11.14 -14.54
N ILE A 62 9.94 10.41 -15.33
CA ILE A 62 9.67 10.71 -16.74
C ILE A 62 8.54 11.75 -16.87
N GLY A 63 7.68 11.85 -15.85
CA GLY A 63 6.58 12.81 -15.79
C GLY A 63 7.00 14.21 -15.31
N GLU A 64 8.18 14.36 -14.68
CA GLU A 64 8.64 15.62 -14.09
C GLU A 64 8.54 16.83 -15.04
N PRO A 65 8.95 16.79 -16.33
CA PRO A 65 8.85 17.96 -17.22
C PRO A 65 7.40 18.40 -17.48
N LYS A 66 6.47 17.44 -17.56
CA LYS A 66 5.03 17.70 -17.70
C LYS A 66 4.47 18.28 -16.40
N LEU A 67 4.75 17.65 -15.27
CA LEU A 67 4.32 18.11 -13.95
C LEU A 67 4.83 19.52 -13.64
N LYS A 68 6.09 19.82 -13.96
CA LYS A 68 6.69 21.15 -13.81
C LYS A 68 5.86 22.22 -14.53
N LYS A 69 5.52 21.97 -15.80
CA LYS A 69 4.70 22.89 -16.60
C LYS A 69 3.29 23.07 -16.00
N GLU A 70 2.66 21.99 -15.56
CA GLU A 70 1.35 22.05 -14.88
C GLU A 70 1.41 22.88 -13.59
N VAL A 71 2.48 22.72 -12.79
CA VAL A 71 2.73 23.51 -11.58
C VAL A 71 2.95 24.99 -11.90
N GLU A 72 3.77 25.31 -12.91
CA GLU A 72 4.03 26.69 -13.34
C GLU A 72 2.72 27.38 -13.81
N GLU A 73 1.94 26.73 -14.68
CA GLU A 73 0.63 27.22 -15.13
C GLU A 73 -0.33 27.45 -13.94
N LEU A 74 -0.37 26.53 -12.97
CA LEU A 74 -1.22 26.66 -11.78
C LEU A 74 -0.78 27.79 -10.85
N LEU A 75 0.53 28.06 -10.70
CA LEU A 75 1.04 29.15 -9.88
C LEU A 75 0.78 30.54 -10.49
N GLU A 76 0.72 30.62 -11.83
CA GLU A 76 0.26 31.80 -12.59
C GLU A 76 -1.26 31.99 -12.54
N GLY A 77 -2.02 31.02 -12.03
CA GLY A 77 -3.48 31.03 -12.00
C GLY A 77 -4.14 30.64 -13.32
N ASN A 78 -3.41 29.92 -14.20
CA ASN A 78 -3.94 29.36 -15.44
C ASN A 78 -4.56 27.97 -15.22
N PHE A 79 -5.84 27.96 -14.87
CA PHE A 79 -6.64 26.74 -14.73
C PHE A 79 -7.30 26.26 -16.04
N ARG A 80 -7.10 26.93 -17.17
CA ARG A 80 -7.89 26.70 -18.42
C ARG A 80 -7.46 25.45 -19.18
N THR A 81 -6.17 25.14 -19.18
CA THR A 81 -5.55 23.95 -19.81
C THR A 81 -6.01 22.64 -19.16
N HIS A 82 -6.19 22.65 -17.84
CA HIS A 82 -6.63 21.55 -16.96
C HIS A 82 -8.13 21.15 -17.13
N SER A 83 -8.70 21.41 -18.31
CA SER A 83 -10.12 21.41 -18.66
C SER A 83 -10.87 20.07 -18.53
N ARG A 84 -10.18 18.95 -18.28
CA ARG A 84 -10.82 17.67 -17.90
C ARG A 84 -11.36 17.68 -16.46
N HIS A 85 -10.94 18.63 -15.62
CA HIS A 85 -11.31 18.72 -14.21
C HIS A 85 -12.21 19.94 -13.91
N ARG A 86 -13.34 20.04 -14.61
CA ARG A 86 -14.37 21.11 -14.49
C ARG A 86 -15.08 21.20 -13.11
N SER A 87 -14.65 20.44 -12.12
CA SER A 87 -15.36 20.20 -10.85
C SER A 87 -15.58 21.43 -9.98
N PHE A 88 -14.66 22.39 -9.98
CA PHE A 88 -14.69 23.56 -9.08
C PHE A 88 -15.72 24.65 -9.46
N LEU A 89 -16.38 24.53 -10.63
CA LEU A 89 -16.91 25.70 -11.34
C LEU A 89 -18.44 25.80 -11.42
N SER A 90 -19.21 24.88 -10.83
CA SER A 90 -20.68 24.87 -11.02
C SER A 90 -21.56 24.63 -9.79
N SER A 91 -21.05 24.16 -8.66
CA SER A 91 -21.88 23.94 -7.45
C SER A 91 -21.05 23.92 -6.17
N GLY A 92 -21.28 24.86 -5.24
CA GLY A 92 -20.62 24.90 -3.93
C GLY A 92 -20.42 26.31 -3.37
N ARG A 93 -20.05 26.40 -2.09
CA ARG A 93 -19.86 27.65 -1.32
C ARG A 93 -18.71 28.54 -1.84
N TYR A 94 -17.73 27.93 -2.52
CA TYR A 94 -16.58 28.61 -3.13
C TYR A 94 -16.65 28.51 -4.66
N ARG A 95 -17.59 29.24 -5.27
CA ARG A 95 -17.84 29.24 -6.72
C ARG A 95 -16.79 30.09 -7.46
N ILE A 96 -15.62 29.52 -7.77
CA ILE A 96 -14.48 30.23 -8.40
C ILE A 96 -14.72 30.47 -9.91
N ASP A 97 -15.42 31.54 -10.30
CA ASP A 97 -15.65 31.89 -11.71
C ASP A 97 -14.40 32.47 -12.40
N ILE A 98 -13.79 31.64 -13.26
CA ILE A 98 -12.59 31.95 -14.06
C ILE A 98 -12.95 32.52 -15.46
N ARG A 99 -14.24 32.81 -15.72
CA ARG A 99 -14.70 33.30 -17.03
C ARG A 99 -14.41 34.79 -17.26
N PRO A 100 -14.79 35.73 -16.38
CA PRO A 100 -14.48 37.14 -16.57
C PRO A 100 -13.07 37.47 -16.05
N ARG A 101 -12.15 37.76 -16.97
CA ARG A 101 -10.91 38.51 -16.72
C ARG A 101 -11.16 39.98 -17.08
N THR A 102 -10.62 40.92 -16.32
CA THR A 102 -10.37 42.27 -16.85
C THR A 102 -9.21 42.21 -17.84
N ALA A 103 -8.98 43.27 -18.62
CA ALA A 103 -7.92 43.33 -19.65
C ALA A 103 -6.48 43.07 -19.13
N ARG A 104 -6.27 43.00 -17.80
CA ARG A 104 -4.98 42.65 -17.16
C ARG A 104 -4.94 41.23 -16.55
N GLY A 105 -5.80 40.31 -16.99
CA GLY A 105 -5.61 38.86 -16.77
C GLY A 105 -5.99 38.31 -15.38
N ILE A 106 -6.56 39.12 -14.49
CA ILE A 106 -6.98 38.70 -13.15
C ILE A 106 -8.47 38.29 -13.17
N PRO A 107 -8.84 37.03 -12.83
CA PRO A 107 -10.22 36.64 -12.57
C PRO A 107 -10.92 37.56 -11.55
N VAL A 108 -12.13 38.01 -11.85
CA VAL A 108 -12.85 39.03 -11.06
C VAL A 108 -13.05 38.64 -9.58
N GLN A 109 -13.07 37.35 -9.26
CA GLN A 109 -13.26 36.84 -7.90
C GLN A 109 -12.00 36.75 -7.03
N LEU A 110 -10.81 37.10 -7.54
CA LEU A 110 -9.60 37.29 -6.72
C LEU A 110 -9.69 38.46 -5.71
N ARG A 111 -10.88 39.03 -5.53
CA ARG A 111 -11.18 40.20 -4.70
C ARG A 111 -11.83 39.89 -3.35
N SER A 112 -12.27 38.65 -3.06
CA SER A 112 -12.71 38.32 -1.70
C SER A 112 -11.49 38.04 -0.79
N PRO A 113 -11.46 38.57 0.45
CA PRO A 113 -10.38 38.31 1.40
C PRO A 113 -10.16 36.80 1.68
N GLU A 114 -11.23 36.02 1.68
CA GLU A 114 -11.22 34.57 1.87
C GLU A 114 -10.51 33.86 0.72
N PHE A 115 -10.83 34.21 -0.53
CA PHE A 115 -10.18 33.62 -1.70
C PHE A 115 -8.70 33.98 -1.72
N TYR A 116 -8.34 35.23 -1.40
CA TYR A 116 -6.94 35.66 -1.36
C TYR A 116 -6.11 34.83 -0.37
N ARG A 117 -6.64 34.55 0.83
CA ARG A 117 -5.98 33.68 1.83
C ARG A 117 -5.83 32.24 1.35
N ILE A 118 -6.87 31.67 0.73
CA ILE A 118 -6.83 30.32 0.14
C ILE A 118 -5.78 30.26 -0.98
N TRP A 119 -5.73 31.27 -1.84
CA TRP A 119 -4.79 31.37 -2.96
C TRP A 119 -3.33 31.50 -2.53
N GLN A 120 -3.03 32.36 -1.55
CA GLN A 120 -1.70 32.44 -0.95
C GLN A 120 -1.27 31.09 -0.34
N SER A 121 -2.18 30.44 0.39
CA SER A 121 -1.93 29.16 1.03
C SER A 121 -1.69 28.06 -0.02
N PHE A 122 -2.51 27.99 -1.07
CA PHE A 122 -2.33 27.08 -2.21
C PHE A 122 -0.95 27.25 -2.86
N ARG A 123 -0.58 28.48 -3.24
CA ARG A 123 0.72 28.75 -3.87
C ARG A 123 1.88 28.27 -2.99
N ARG A 124 1.85 28.58 -1.70
CA ARG A 124 2.89 28.15 -0.74
C ARG A 124 3.02 26.63 -0.67
N HIS A 125 1.91 25.91 -0.46
CA HIS A 125 1.95 24.45 -0.34
C HIS A 125 2.33 23.77 -1.67
N LEU A 126 1.85 24.28 -2.82
CA LEU A 126 2.20 23.74 -4.12
C LEU A 126 3.69 23.95 -4.47
N GLN A 127 4.24 25.14 -4.18
CA GLN A 127 5.66 25.43 -4.35
C GLN A 127 6.55 24.55 -3.45
N ASP A 128 6.17 24.40 -2.18
CA ASP A 128 6.92 23.58 -1.22
C ASP A 128 6.87 22.09 -1.60
N TRP A 129 5.67 21.55 -1.87
CA TRP A 129 5.49 20.17 -2.34
C TRP A 129 6.32 19.89 -3.58
N PHE A 130 6.25 20.74 -4.61
CA PHE A 130 7.01 20.53 -5.85
C PHE A 130 8.52 20.65 -5.63
N ARG A 131 8.98 21.59 -4.80
CA ARG A 131 10.40 21.74 -4.45
C ARG A 131 10.97 20.49 -3.75
N ASN A 132 10.18 19.91 -2.85
CA ASN A 132 10.55 18.77 -2.00
C ASN A 132 10.24 17.41 -2.65
N ARG A 133 9.58 17.38 -3.82
CA ARG A 133 9.31 16.18 -4.63
C ARG A 133 10.54 15.71 -5.39
N LYS A 134 11.55 15.29 -4.63
CA LYS A 134 12.82 14.73 -5.11
C LYS A 134 13.12 13.44 -4.38
N PHE A 135 13.99 12.61 -4.95
CA PHE A 135 14.56 11.51 -4.19
C PHE A 135 15.58 12.08 -3.19
N HIS A 136 15.31 11.88 -1.90
CA HIS A 136 16.11 12.34 -0.77
C HIS A 136 16.92 11.19 -0.18
N LYS A 137 18.01 11.48 0.53
CA LYS A 137 18.85 10.46 1.21
C LYS A 137 18.40 10.20 2.66
N GLU A 138 17.54 11.07 3.16
CA GLU A 138 16.96 11.00 4.50
C GLU A 138 15.80 10.00 4.51
N ASP A 139 15.75 9.10 5.50
CA ASP A 139 14.71 8.07 5.57
C ASP A 139 13.34 8.65 5.96
N VAL A 140 12.55 8.98 4.94
CA VAL A 140 11.16 9.45 5.09
C VAL A 140 10.27 8.45 5.83
N MET A 141 10.61 7.15 5.89
CA MET A 141 9.82 6.15 6.60
C MET A 141 9.83 6.37 8.12
N VAL A 142 10.91 6.93 8.67
CA VAL A 142 11.01 7.30 10.10
C VAL A 142 10.13 8.52 10.41
N ASP A 143 10.08 9.48 9.48
CA ASP A 143 9.26 10.69 9.61
C ASP A 143 7.74 10.39 9.62
N LEU A 144 7.29 9.25 9.09
CA LEU A 144 5.87 8.87 9.02
C LEU A 144 5.19 8.78 10.39
N VAL A 145 5.92 8.42 11.45
CA VAL A 145 5.34 8.42 12.81
C VAL A 145 4.96 9.84 13.24
N ASN A 146 5.86 10.80 13.02
CA ASN A 146 5.66 12.18 13.44
C ASN A 146 4.72 12.97 12.51
N THR A 147 4.72 12.65 11.22
CA THR A 147 3.89 13.34 10.20
C THR A 147 2.48 12.77 10.05
N VAL A 148 2.27 11.47 10.33
CA VAL A 148 0.96 10.80 10.18
C VAL A 148 0.40 10.34 11.52
N LYS A 149 1.11 9.45 12.24
CA LYS A 149 0.57 8.81 13.44
C LYS A 149 0.34 9.78 14.60
N VAL A 150 1.32 10.63 14.92
CA VAL A 150 1.24 11.56 16.07
C VAL A 150 0.06 12.56 15.94
N PRO A 151 -0.20 13.20 14.78
CA PRO A 151 -1.40 14.00 14.57
C PRO A 151 -2.72 13.24 14.78
N ILE A 152 -2.81 11.99 14.32
CA ILE A 152 -4.01 11.14 14.47
C ILE A 152 -4.24 10.78 15.93
N ASP A 153 -3.20 10.33 16.64
CA ASP A 153 -3.30 9.96 18.06
C ASP A 153 -3.66 11.17 18.93
N ARG A 154 -3.06 12.35 18.69
CA ARG A 154 -3.38 13.59 19.40
C ARG A 154 -4.85 14.00 19.20
N ASN A 155 -5.38 13.90 17.98
CA ASN A 155 -6.79 14.17 17.70
C ASN A 155 -7.73 13.21 18.46
N ASN A 156 -7.31 11.97 18.64
CA ASN A 156 -8.07 10.93 19.34
C ASN A 156 -7.88 10.97 20.87
N GLY A 157 -7.34 12.06 21.42
CA GLY A 157 -7.14 12.26 22.86
C GLY A 157 -6.06 11.36 23.47
N LYS A 158 -5.27 10.65 22.67
CA LYS A 158 -4.13 9.87 23.16
C LYS A 158 -2.92 10.79 23.35
N VAL A 159 -2.09 10.48 24.35
CA VAL A 159 -0.75 11.06 24.44
C VAL A 159 0.01 10.67 23.17
N GLY A 160 0.37 11.65 22.34
CA GLY A 160 1.00 11.44 21.04
C GLY A 160 2.38 10.83 21.19
N SER A 161 2.44 9.50 21.21
CA SER A 161 3.67 8.73 21.38
C SER A 161 4.37 8.53 20.04
N GLU A 162 5.67 8.84 20.01
CA GLU A 162 6.59 8.57 18.90
C GLU A 162 6.91 7.07 18.72
N LYS A 163 6.28 6.19 19.53
CA LYS A 163 6.27 4.74 19.28
C LYS A 163 5.32 4.41 18.13
N ARG A 164 5.66 3.40 17.34
CA ARG A 164 4.79 2.80 16.32
C ARG A 164 3.56 2.11 16.96
N TYR A 165 2.54 1.84 16.15
CA TYR A 165 1.44 0.94 16.53
C TYR A 165 1.95 -0.51 16.58
N LYS A 166 1.54 -1.30 17.56
CA LYS A 166 1.99 -2.70 17.70
C LYS A 166 1.56 -3.57 16.52
N SER A 167 0.39 -3.30 15.94
CA SER A 167 -0.14 -4.05 14.80
C SER A 167 -1.09 -3.22 13.95
N CYS A 168 -0.98 -3.37 12.63
CA CYS A 168 -1.82 -2.69 11.66
C CYS A 168 -2.40 -3.66 10.63
N ALA A 169 -3.70 -3.54 10.36
CA ALA A 169 -4.34 -4.20 9.23
C ALA A 169 -4.48 -3.20 8.07
N VAL A 170 -3.95 -3.54 6.89
CA VAL A 170 -4.18 -2.80 5.64
C VAL A 170 -5.22 -3.55 4.83
N VAL A 171 -6.42 -2.98 4.70
CA VAL A 171 -7.56 -3.59 4.03
C VAL A 171 -7.72 -2.96 2.65
N GLY A 172 -7.26 -3.70 1.65
CA GLY A 172 -7.47 -3.44 0.24
C GLY A 172 -8.90 -3.75 -0.21
N ASN A 173 -9.20 -3.43 -1.46
CA ASN A 173 -10.57 -3.45 -1.96
C ASN A 173 -10.93 -4.70 -2.76
N SER A 174 -9.98 -5.63 -3.00
CA SER A 174 -10.19 -6.78 -3.88
C SER A 174 -11.40 -7.62 -3.50
N GLY A 175 -12.19 -8.05 -4.50
CA GLY A 175 -13.34 -8.92 -4.31
C GLY A 175 -13.00 -10.30 -3.76
N ILE A 176 -11.71 -10.64 -3.65
CA ILE A 176 -11.26 -11.87 -3.00
C ILE A 176 -11.65 -11.96 -1.52
N LEU A 177 -11.80 -10.81 -0.83
CA LEU A 177 -12.23 -10.75 0.57
C LEU A 177 -13.55 -11.51 0.78
N LEU A 178 -14.45 -11.53 -0.20
CA LEU A 178 -15.74 -12.22 -0.14
C LEU A 178 -15.65 -13.75 0.04
N LYS A 179 -14.45 -14.34 -0.06
CA LYS A 179 -14.24 -15.79 0.15
C LYS A 179 -14.15 -16.20 1.62
N SER A 180 -13.90 -15.27 2.55
CA SER A 180 -13.56 -15.58 3.95
C SER A 180 -14.07 -14.52 4.93
N GLN A 181 -14.30 -14.90 6.19
CA GLN A 181 -14.74 -13.97 7.24
C GLN A 181 -13.55 -13.44 8.04
N TYR A 182 -12.84 -12.44 7.51
CA TYR A 182 -11.69 -11.84 8.19
C TYR A 182 -12.04 -10.72 9.18
N GLY A 183 -13.33 -10.43 9.40
CA GLY A 183 -13.76 -9.23 10.12
C GLY A 183 -13.20 -9.08 11.53
N GLU A 184 -13.30 -10.13 12.34
CA GLU A 184 -12.77 -10.14 13.71
C GLU A 184 -11.23 -10.06 13.72
N LEU A 185 -10.56 -10.74 12.79
CA LEU A 185 -9.10 -10.72 12.67
C LEU A 185 -8.59 -9.33 12.26
N ILE A 186 -9.25 -8.67 11.31
CA ILE A 186 -8.96 -7.27 10.95
C ILE A 186 -9.17 -6.36 12.17
N ASP A 187 -10.33 -6.46 12.82
CA ASP A 187 -10.69 -5.62 13.96
C ASP A 187 -9.84 -5.90 15.22
N SER A 188 -9.12 -7.03 15.30
CA SER A 188 -8.15 -7.31 16.38
C SER A 188 -6.89 -6.42 16.36
N HIS A 189 -6.58 -5.76 15.24
CA HIS A 189 -5.37 -4.95 15.11
C HIS A 189 -5.47 -3.61 15.87
N GLU A 190 -4.34 -3.05 16.29
CA GLU A 190 -4.34 -1.76 17.00
C GLU A 190 -4.82 -0.62 16.10
N ALA A 191 -4.36 -0.60 14.84
CA ALA A 191 -4.85 0.31 13.81
C ALA A 191 -5.36 -0.43 12.57
N VAL A 192 -6.39 0.11 11.93
CA VAL A 192 -6.93 -0.40 10.66
C VAL A 192 -6.92 0.69 9.59
N ILE A 193 -6.28 0.40 8.47
CA ILE A 193 -6.10 1.26 7.31
C ILE A 193 -6.98 0.76 6.18
N ARG A 194 -7.85 1.61 5.63
CA ARG A 194 -8.77 1.24 4.54
C ARG A 194 -8.62 2.15 3.32
N LEU A 195 -8.82 1.61 2.11
CA LEU A 195 -8.54 2.33 0.86
C LEU A 195 -9.76 2.98 0.22
N ASN A 196 -9.59 4.19 -0.31
CA ASN A 196 -10.47 4.80 -1.34
C ASN A 196 -11.98 4.74 -1.05
N ASN A 197 -12.39 5.00 0.20
CA ASN A 197 -13.79 5.01 0.65
C ASN A 197 -14.57 3.69 0.46
N ALA A 198 -13.89 2.55 0.58
CA ALA A 198 -14.50 1.23 0.54
C ALA A 198 -15.61 1.03 1.59
N ARG A 199 -16.76 0.50 1.17
CA ARG A 199 -17.94 0.32 2.05
C ARG A 199 -17.76 -0.85 3.02
N THR A 200 -17.72 -0.61 4.32
CA THR A 200 -17.80 -1.65 5.38
C THR A 200 -19.22 -2.14 5.66
N GLY A 201 -20.21 -1.24 5.59
CA GLY A 201 -21.60 -1.52 5.99
C GLY A 201 -22.28 -2.66 5.21
N GLY A 202 -22.62 -3.76 5.86
CA GLY A 202 -23.11 -5.00 5.24
C GLY A 202 -22.02 -5.99 4.80
N PHE A 203 -20.76 -5.73 5.18
CA PHE A 203 -19.59 -6.58 4.93
C PHE A 203 -18.75 -6.78 6.21
N GLU A 204 -19.25 -6.41 7.40
CA GLU A 204 -18.46 -6.31 8.64
C GLU A 204 -17.85 -7.65 9.06
N GLY A 205 -18.57 -8.77 8.93
CA GLY A 205 -18.00 -10.11 9.18
C GLY A 205 -16.86 -10.50 8.21
N ILE A 206 -16.81 -9.85 7.04
CA ILE A 206 -15.81 -10.10 5.99
C ILE A 206 -14.61 -9.17 6.14
N VAL A 207 -14.85 -7.86 6.30
CA VAL A 207 -13.82 -6.81 6.22
C VAL A 207 -13.62 -6.02 7.52
N GLY A 208 -14.37 -6.31 8.56
CA GLY A 208 -14.32 -5.63 9.85
C GLY A 208 -15.10 -4.31 9.87
N SER A 209 -15.29 -3.78 11.07
CA SER A 209 -15.97 -2.52 11.36
C SER A 209 -14.99 -1.40 11.75
N LYS A 210 -13.86 -1.73 12.38
CA LYS A 210 -12.86 -0.77 12.86
C LYS A 210 -12.21 -0.04 11.69
N THR A 211 -12.01 1.26 11.84
CA THR A 211 -11.16 2.06 10.95
C THR A 211 -10.43 3.13 11.76
N THR A 212 -9.12 3.21 11.60
CA THR A 212 -8.27 4.20 12.28
C THR A 212 -7.89 5.31 11.33
N LEU A 213 -7.55 4.97 10.08
CA LEU A 213 -7.30 5.95 9.02
C LEU A 213 -7.84 5.50 7.65
N SER A 214 -8.37 6.46 6.91
CA SER A 214 -8.81 6.33 5.53
C SER A 214 -7.68 6.78 4.61
N PHE A 215 -7.07 5.85 3.86
CA PHE A 215 -6.03 6.18 2.89
C PHE A 215 -6.65 6.32 1.50
N VAL A 216 -6.52 7.49 0.86
CA VAL A 216 -7.21 7.76 -0.42
C VAL A 216 -6.32 8.43 -1.46
N ASN A 217 -6.62 8.20 -2.72
CA ASN A 217 -6.16 9.05 -3.81
C ASN A 217 -6.85 10.43 -3.73
N SER A 218 -6.13 11.54 -3.96
CA SER A 218 -6.72 12.89 -3.92
C SER A 218 -7.91 13.14 -4.87
N ASN A 219 -8.10 12.35 -5.93
CA ASN A 219 -9.36 12.35 -6.72
C ASN A 219 -10.60 12.09 -5.85
N ILE A 220 -10.48 11.31 -4.76
CA ILE A 220 -11.57 11.06 -3.82
C ILE A 220 -11.95 12.35 -3.09
N LEU A 221 -10.96 13.11 -2.58
CA LEU A 221 -11.23 14.41 -1.98
C LEU A 221 -11.77 15.40 -3.02
N HIS A 222 -11.24 15.39 -4.24
CA HIS A 222 -11.75 16.22 -5.35
C HIS A 222 -13.23 15.97 -5.68
N LEU A 223 -13.70 14.73 -5.55
CA LEU A 223 -15.13 14.40 -5.66
C LEU A 223 -15.92 14.87 -4.42
N CYS A 224 -15.34 14.78 -3.22
CA CYS A 224 -15.96 15.25 -1.98
C CYS A 224 -16.07 16.79 -1.91
N ALA A 225 -15.09 17.53 -2.42
CA ALA A 225 -15.03 18.99 -2.41
C ALA A 225 -16.16 19.68 -3.20
N ARG A 226 -16.78 18.94 -4.11
CA ARG A 226 -17.97 19.36 -4.87
C ARG A 226 -19.26 19.34 -4.04
N ARG A 227 -19.22 18.75 -2.84
CA ARG A 227 -20.35 18.63 -1.91
C ARG A 227 -20.30 19.74 -0.89
N GLU A 228 -21.46 20.13 -0.37
CA GLU A 228 -21.53 21.04 0.76
C GLU A 228 -20.78 20.46 1.97
N GLY A 229 -20.02 21.31 2.67
CA GLY A 229 -19.19 20.91 3.81
C GLY A 229 -18.05 19.93 3.49
N CYS A 230 -17.70 19.71 2.21
CA CYS A 230 -16.65 18.76 1.80
C CYS A 230 -16.81 17.34 2.36
N PHE A 231 -18.05 16.84 2.53
CA PHE A 231 -18.29 15.57 3.24
C PHE A 231 -17.57 14.37 2.60
N CYS A 232 -16.49 13.91 3.28
CA CYS A 232 -15.58 12.87 2.82
C CYS A 232 -15.29 11.80 3.90
N HIS A 233 -16.31 11.47 4.71
CA HIS A 233 -16.15 10.64 5.91
C HIS A 233 -16.89 9.28 5.81
N PRO A 234 -16.48 8.36 4.92
CA PRO A 234 -17.15 7.06 4.72
C PRO A 234 -17.11 6.17 5.97
N TYR A 235 -16.12 6.37 6.85
CA TYR A 235 -15.91 5.60 8.09
C TYR A 235 -16.28 6.40 9.35
N GLY A 236 -16.98 7.52 9.20
CA GLY A 236 -17.35 8.43 10.29
C GLY A 236 -16.42 9.65 10.40
N VAL A 237 -16.97 10.74 10.95
CA VAL A 237 -16.35 12.08 10.97
C VAL A 237 -15.08 12.18 11.82
N ASN A 238 -14.83 11.20 12.69
CA ASN A 238 -13.68 11.13 13.58
C ASN A 238 -12.51 10.31 13.01
N VAL A 239 -12.67 9.68 11.84
CA VAL A 239 -11.60 8.92 11.18
C VAL A 239 -10.73 9.87 10.36
N ALA A 240 -9.43 9.84 10.60
CA ALA A 240 -8.47 10.65 9.87
C ALA A 240 -8.39 10.23 8.40
N LEU A 241 -8.18 11.20 7.51
CA LEU A 241 -8.06 10.98 6.07
C LEU A 241 -6.64 11.34 5.64
N VAL A 242 -5.89 10.35 5.15
CA VAL A 242 -4.54 10.51 4.61
C VAL A 242 -4.59 10.34 3.11
N MET A 243 -3.95 11.22 2.34
CA MET A 243 -3.97 11.17 0.89
C MET A 243 -2.66 11.58 0.22
N TYR A 244 -2.44 11.04 -0.97
CA TYR A 244 -1.40 11.52 -1.89
C TYR A 244 -2.00 12.40 -3.00
N VAL A 245 -1.21 13.38 -3.42
CA VAL A 245 -1.63 14.36 -4.43
C VAL A 245 -1.18 13.89 -5.81
N CYS A 246 -2.10 13.21 -6.52
CA CYS A 246 -1.86 12.72 -7.87
C CYS A 246 -2.03 13.81 -8.95
N GLN A 247 -2.57 14.99 -8.60
CA GLN A 247 -2.66 16.15 -9.48
C GLN A 247 -2.45 17.43 -8.67
N PRO A 248 -1.59 18.37 -9.12
CA PRO A 248 -1.25 19.57 -8.36
C PRO A 248 -2.44 20.49 -8.06
N VAL A 249 -3.50 20.46 -8.89
CA VAL A 249 -4.73 21.23 -8.65
C VAL A 249 -5.50 20.78 -7.40
N HIS A 250 -5.35 19.52 -6.96
CA HIS A 250 -6.04 19.00 -5.77
C HIS A 250 -5.55 19.62 -4.44
N PHE A 251 -4.45 20.38 -4.46
CA PHE A 251 -4.11 21.23 -3.31
C PHE A 251 -5.19 22.30 -3.04
N LEU A 252 -5.98 22.72 -4.03
CA LEU A 252 -7.14 23.59 -3.79
C LEU A 252 -8.24 22.85 -3.01
N ASP A 253 -8.56 21.60 -3.38
CA ASP A 253 -9.51 20.77 -2.63
C ASP A 253 -9.06 20.60 -1.18
N TYR A 254 -7.76 20.34 -0.96
CA TYR A 254 -7.17 20.27 0.38
C TYR A 254 -7.36 21.57 1.17
N MET A 255 -6.99 22.73 0.60
CA MET A 255 -7.13 24.03 1.28
C MET A 255 -8.58 24.35 1.64
N VAL A 256 -9.54 24.05 0.76
CA VAL A 256 -10.97 24.29 0.99
C VAL A 256 -11.51 23.33 2.06
N CYS A 257 -11.20 22.04 1.95
CA CYS A 257 -11.85 21.00 2.74
C CYS A 257 -11.22 20.75 4.12
N ASN A 258 -9.94 21.07 4.33
CA ASN A 258 -9.27 20.85 5.61
C ASN A 258 -9.99 21.55 6.77
N SER A 259 -10.45 22.80 6.56
CA SER A 259 -11.22 23.56 7.54
C SER A 259 -12.59 22.95 7.91
N SER A 260 -13.11 22.02 7.09
CA SER A 260 -14.41 21.36 7.30
C SER A 260 -14.27 19.96 7.94
N HIS A 261 -13.07 19.39 8.00
CA HIS A 261 -12.84 18.06 8.56
C HIS A 261 -12.67 18.16 10.09
N LYS A 262 -13.35 17.27 10.85
CA LYS A 262 -13.18 17.19 12.31
C LYS A 262 -11.94 16.41 12.72
N ALA A 263 -11.60 15.37 11.98
CA ALA A 263 -10.37 14.59 12.13
C ALA A 263 -9.29 15.10 11.15
N PRO A 264 -7.99 14.79 11.37
CA PRO A 264 -6.92 15.26 10.53
C PRO A 264 -7.10 14.89 9.06
N LEU A 265 -6.98 15.88 8.18
CA LEU A 265 -6.81 15.72 6.75
C LEU A 265 -5.32 15.91 6.43
N ILE A 266 -4.64 14.81 6.08
CA ILE A 266 -3.17 14.76 5.96
C ILE A 266 -2.79 14.50 4.50
N VAL A 267 -1.87 15.31 3.97
CA VAL A 267 -1.20 15.04 2.69
C VAL A 267 0.11 14.31 2.97
N THR A 268 0.40 13.25 2.20
CA THR A 268 1.67 12.52 2.29
C THR A 268 2.87 13.39 1.94
N ASP A 269 4.02 13.09 2.54
CA ASP A 269 5.28 13.75 2.21
C ASP A 269 5.67 13.44 0.74
N PRO A 270 6.02 14.44 -0.09
CA PRO A 270 6.40 14.18 -1.48
C PRO A 270 7.63 13.28 -1.63
N ARG A 271 8.53 13.21 -0.64
CA ARG A 271 9.65 12.25 -0.61
C ARG A 271 9.15 10.82 -0.50
N PHE A 272 8.07 10.59 0.25
CA PHE A 272 7.41 9.29 0.40
C PHE A 272 6.67 8.88 -0.87
N ASP A 273 6.03 9.83 -1.57
CA ASP A 273 5.47 9.59 -2.90
C ASP A 273 6.57 9.14 -3.89
N MET A 274 7.74 9.80 -3.88
CA MET A 274 8.88 9.44 -4.74
C MET A 274 9.50 8.08 -4.39
N LEU A 275 9.58 7.72 -3.11
CA LEU A 275 10.02 6.39 -2.68
C LEU A 275 9.10 5.29 -3.24
N CYS A 276 7.78 5.44 -3.07
CA CYS A 276 6.80 4.49 -3.57
C CYS A 276 6.86 4.35 -5.11
N ALA A 277 6.99 5.47 -5.83
CA ALA A 277 7.14 5.46 -7.29
C ALA A 277 8.42 4.73 -7.74
N ARG A 278 9.56 4.97 -7.07
CA ARG A 278 10.83 4.30 -7.39
C ARG A 278 10.76 2.79 -7.14
N ILE A 279 10.11 2.34 -6.06
CA ILE A 279 9.93 0.91 -5.76
C ILE A 279 9.12 0.21 -6.86
N VAL A 280 7.91 0.68 -7.17
CA VAL A 280 7.06 0.02 -8.20
C VAL A 280 7.70 0.08 -9.58
N LYS A 281 8.34 1.20 -9.92
CA LYS A 281 9.07 1.32 -11.19
C LYS A 281 10.24 0.34 -11.28
N TYR A 282 10.98 0.09 -10.19
CA TYR A 282 12.04 -0.93 -10.18
C TYR A 282 11.49 -2.33 -10.50
N TYR A 283 10.40 -2.73 -9.84
CA TYR A 283 9.77 -4.04 -10.09
C TYR A 283 9.17 -4.13 -11.50
N SER A 284 8.54 -3.08 -12.00
CA SER A 284 8.00 -3.03 -13.37
C SER A 284 9.10 -3.11 -14.42
N LEU A 285 10.22 -2.38 -14.24
CA LEU A 285 11.39 -2.47 -15.12
C LEU A 285 12.00 -3.89 -15.09
N LYS A 286 12.09 -4.51 -13.91
CA LYS A 286 12.57 -5.88 -13.74
C LYS A 286 11.68 -6.87 -14.51
N ARG A 287 10.38 -6.88 -14.25
CA ARG A 287 9.38 -7.72 -14.94
C ARG A 287 9.42 -7.52 -16.46
N PHE A 288 9.58 -6.28 -16.93
CA PHE A 288 9.65 -5.98 -18.35
C PHE A 288 10.90 -6.58 -19.02
N VAL A 289 12.09 -6.39 -18.44
CA VAL A 289 13.33 -6.97 -19.00
C VAL A 289 13.30 -8.49 -18.94
N GLU A 290 12.95 -9.07 -17.80
CA GLU A 290 12.93 -10.53 -17.59
C GLU A 290 11.83 -11.22 -18.44
N GLY A 291 10.66 -10.60 -18.57
CA GLY A 291 9.50 -11.16 -19.28
C GLY A 291 9.45 -10.89 -20.78
N THR A 292 10.16 -9.88 -21.29
CA THR A 292 10.13 -9.53 -22.73
C THR A 292 11.48 -9.58 -23.43
N GLY A 293 12.60 -9.60 -22.70
CA GLY A 293 13.95 -9.49 -23.24
C GLY A 293 14.29 -8.14 -23.88
N LYS A 294 13.39 -7.14 -23.80
CA LYS A 294 13.55 -5.82 -24.43
C LYS A 294 14.47 -4.89 -23.63
N PRO A 295 15.17 -3.96 -24.30
CA PRO A 295 15.99 -2.94 -23.64
C PRO A 295 15.13 -1.97 -22.81
N LEU A 296 15.69 -1.47 -21.70
CA LEU A 296 15.00 -0.60 -20.72
C LEU A 296 14.37 0.66 -21.31
N GLN A 297 14.91 1.16 -22.42
CA GLN A 297 14.41 2.32 -23.14
C GLN A 297 12.99 2.10 -23.71
N GLU A 298 12.62 0.84 -24.02
CA GLU A 298 11.28 0.49 -24.49
C GLU A 298 10.23 0.39 -23.36
N TRP A 299 10.65 0.38 -22.09
CA TRP A 299 9.72 0.30 -20.96
C TRP A 299 8.76 1.49 -20.92
N ALA A 300 9.26 2.71 -21.12
CA ALA A 300 8.46 3.92 -20.98
C ALA A 300 7.36 4.07 -22.06
N PRO A 301 7.62 3.79 -23.36
CA PRO A 301 6.56 3.66 -24.36
C PRO A 301 5.55 2.54 -24.05
N ALA A 302 6.00 1.40 -23.49
CA ALA A 302 5.14 0.26 -23.20
C ALA A 302 4.21 0.47 -21.98
N HIS A 303 4.61 1.29 -21.00
CA HIS A 303 3.89 1.47 -19.73
C HIS A 303 3.31 2.88 -19.53
N ASP A 304 3.25 3.71 -20.57
CA ASP A 304 2.91 5.14 -20.47
C ASP A 304 3.72 5.85 -19.35
N GLY A 305 5.04 5.73 -19.44
CA GLY A 305 5.97 6.02 -18.35
C GLY A 305 5.91 7.45 -17.78
N ALA A 306 5.29 8.40 -18.48
CA ALA A 306 5.05 9.77 -18.01
C ALA A 306 3.81 9.89 -17.09
N ASN A 307 2.89 8.93 -17.13
CA ASN A 307 1.73 8.83 -16.23
C ASN A 307 1.80 7.62 -15.28
N PHE A 308 2.80 6.74 -15.44
CA PHE A 308 3.04 5.58 -14.59
C PHE A 308 3.09 5.96 -13.10
N HIS A 309 2.31 5.27 -12.28
CA HIS A 309 2.15 5.58 -10.87
C HIS A 309 1.83 4.33 -10.05
N TYR A 310 2.23 4.32 -8.77
CA TYR A 310 1.82 3.29 -7.82
C TYR A 310 0.33 3.37 -7.47
N SER A 311 -0.26 2.25 -7.04
CA SER A 311 -1.62 2.16 -6.54
C SER A 311 -1.73 2.72 -5.11
N SER A 312 -2.92 3.18 -4.72
CA SER A 312 -3.18 3.61 -3.34
C SER A 312 -2.94 2.49 -2.32
N GLY A 313 -2.97 1.22 -2.74
CA GLY A 313 -2.69 0.06 -1.90
C GLY A 313 -1.23 -0.03 -1.52
N LEU A 314 -0.30 0.11 -2.48
CA LEU A 314 1.13 0.06 -2.19
C LEU A 314 1.53 1.15 -1.21
N GLN A 315 1.10 2.38 -1.43
CA GLN A 315 1.49 3.46 -0.53
C GLN A 315 0.87 3.30 0.87
N ALA A 316 -0.32 2.73 1.00
CA ALA A 316 -0.90 2.39 2.30
C ALA A 316 -0.12 1.25 3.02
N VAL A 317 0.36 0.24 2.28
CA VAL A 317 1.25 -0.81 2.82
C VAL A 317 2.58 -0.20 3.29
N MET A 318 3.20 0.64 2.46
CA MET A 318 4.42 1.37 2.83
C MET A 318 4.19 2.29 4.04
N LEU A 319 3.04 2.94 4.14
CA LEU A 319 2.70 3.78 5.28
C LEU A 319 2.58 2.95 6.56
N ALA A 320 1.95 1.78 6.48
CA ALA A 320 1.87 0.82 7.59
C ALA A 320 3.26 0.37 8.05
N LEU A 321 4.18 0.07 7.12
CA LEU A 321 5.57 -0.30 7.46
C LEU A 321 6.33 0.83 8.18
N GLY A 322 6.00 2.10 7.92
CA GLY A 322 6.59 3.24 8.62
C GLY A 322 6.02 3.51 10.02
N VAL A 323 4.73 3.24 10.24
CA VAL A 323 4.01 3.61 11.48
C VAL A 323 3.65 2.43 12.39
N CYS A 324 3.97 1.19 12.00
CA CYS A 324 3.57 -0.03 12.71
C CYS A 324 4.73 -1.04 12.86
N ASP A 325 4.77 -1.77 13.97
CA ASP A 325 5.78 -2.82 14.22
C ASP A 325 5.45 -4.13 13.47
N LYS A 326 4.15 -4.44 13.35
CA LYS A 326 3.60 -5.61 12.64
C LYS A 326 2.54 -5.16 11.63
N VAL A 327 2.55 -5.71 10.42
CA VAL A 327 1.58 -5.36 9.36
C VAL A 327 0.93 -6.62 8.80
N SER A 328 -0.40 -6.62 8.71
CA SER A 328 -1.19 -7.67 8.05
C SER A 328 -1.94 -7.05 6.87
N VAL A 329 -1.89 -7.68 5.71
CA VAL A 329 -2.44 -7.15 4.44
C VAL A 329 -3.55 -8.07 3.96
N PHE A 330 -4.74 -7.49 3.74
CA PHE A 330 -5.98 -8.18 3.40
C PHE A 330 -6.58 -7.61 2.12
N GLY A 331 -7.07 -8.44 1.20
CA GLY A 331 -7.77 -7.95 0.01
C GLY A 331 -6.87 -7.28 -1.03
N PHE A 332 -5.63 -7.77 -1.13
CA PHE A 332 -4.70 -7.51 -2.22
C PHE A 332 -4.62 -8.79 -3.09
N GLY A 333 -4.17 -8.65 -4.34
CA GLY A 333 -4.21 -9.76 -5.30
C GLY A 333 -5.53 -9.88 -6.05
N LYS A 334 -5.49 -10.69 -7.11
CA LYS A 334 -6.56 -10.89 -8.09
C LYS A 334 -6.80 -12.38 -8.30
N SER A 335 -8.06 -12.76 -8.44
CA SER A 335 -8.47 -14.09 -8.88
C SER A 335 -9.39 -13.93 -10.10
N SER A 336 -9.26 -14.77 -11.12
CA SER A 336 -10.02 -14.66 -12.37
C SER A 336 -11.54 -14.73 -12.19
N SER A 337 -12.00 -15.35 -11.11
CA SER A 337 -13.41 -15.44 -10.70
C SER A 337 -13.86 -14.32 -9.75
N ALA A 338 -12.94 -13.51 -9.21
CA ALA A 338 -13.26 -12.46 -8.24
C ALA A 338 -13.66 -11.14 -8.93
N LYS A 339 -14.51 -10.35 -8.27
CA LYS A 339 -14.73 -8.94 -8.63
C LYS A 339 -13.47 -8.13 -8.33
N HIS A 340 -13.27 -7.02 -9.04
CA HIS A 340 -12.18 -6.08 -8.71
C HIS A 340 -12.42 -5.40 -7.36
N HIS A 341 -13.67 -5.12 -7.01
CA HIS A 341 -14.04 -4.61 -5.69
C HIS A 341 -15.03 -5.54 -4.97
N TYR A 342 -14.86 -5.78 -3.66
CA TYR A 342 -15.82 -6.56 -2.87
C TYR A 342 -17.19 -5.86 -2.75
N HIS A 343 -17.20 -4.53 -2.75
CA HIS A 343 -18.40 -3.70 -2.56
C HIS A 343 -19.00 -3.10 -3.84
N THR A 344 -18.45 -3.35 -5.04
CA THR A 344 -19.09 -2.94 -6.31
C THR A 344 -19.19 -4.11 -7.30
N ASN A 345 -19.83 -3.86 -8.46
CA ASN A 345 -19.87 -4.81 -9.56
C ASN A 345 -18.72 -4.62 -10.59
N GLN A 346 -17.72 -3.80 -10.28
CA GLN A 346 -16.54 -3.62 -11.14
C GLN A 346 -15.72 -4.92 -11.19
N ARG A 347 -15.33 -5.33 -12.41
CA ARG A 347 -14.49 -6.51 -12.66
C ARG A 347 -13.13 -6.20 -13.27
N ALA A 348 -12.98 -5.03 -13.90
CA ALA A 348 -11.74 -4.61 -14.55
C ALA A 348 -10.88 -3.72 -13.64
N GLU A 349 -9.58 -3.94 -13.69
CA GLU A 349 -8.54 -3.08 -13.11
C GLU A 349 -8.26 -1.86 -13.98
N LEU A 350 -7.70 -0.82 -13.36
CA LEU A 350 -7.15 0.32 -14.08
C LEU A 350 -5.79 -0.06 -14.67
N LYS A 351 -5.61 0.10 -15.98
CA LYS A 351 -4.33 -0.14 -16.69
C LYS A 351 -3.19 0.83 -16.32
N LEU A 352 -3.43 1.77 -15.40
CA LEU A 352 -2.47 2.79 -14.97
C LEU A 352 -1.44 2.26 -13.96
N HIS A 353 -1.77 1.16 -13.28
CA HIS A 353 -0.94 0.56 -12.24
C HIS A 353 -0.45 -0.81 -12.70
N ASP A 354 0.85 -1.07 -12.51
CA ASP A 354 1.44 -2.40 -12.70
C ASP A 354 1.25 -3.21 -11.41
N TYR A 355 0.04 -3.74 -11.22
CA TYR A 355 -0.32 -4.49 -10.02
C TYR A 355 0.57 -5.73 -9.80
N ASP A 356 1.05 -6.38 -10.87
CA ASP A 356 1.94 -7.53 -10.73
C ASP A 356 3.31 -7.11 -10.18
N ALA A 357 3.84 -5.95 -10.59
CA ALA A 357 5.05 -5.38 -9.99
C ALA A 357 4.87 -5.07 -8.49
N GLU A 358 3.68 -4.61 -8.08
CA GLU A 358 3.36 -4.43 -6.65
C GLU A 358 3.25 -5.77 -5.92
N TYR A 359 2.68 -6.81 -6.53
CA TYR A 359 2.55 -8.14 -5.94
C TYR A 359 3.90 -8.86 -5.82
N ASP A 360 4.81 -8.67 -6.78
CA ASP A 360 6.20 -9.13 -6.67
C ASP A 360 6.93 -8.45 -5.51
N PHE A 361 6.70 -7.15 -5.30
CA PHE A 361 7.23 -6.43 -4.15
C PHE A 361 6.66 -6.92 -2.81
N TYR A 362 5.34 -7.14 -2.70
CA TYR A 362 4.75 -7.69 -1.47
C TYR A 362 5.24 -9.10 -1.17
N ARG A 363 5.46 -9.92 -2.20
CA ARG A 363 6.03 -11.27 -2.03
C ARG A 363 7.47 -11.20 -1.54
N ASP A 364 8.31 -10.36 -2.13
CA ASP A 364 9.70 -10.16 -1.69
C ASP A 364 9.79 -9.57 -0.27
N LEU A 365 8.84 -8.72 0.15
CA LEU A 365 8.73 -8.24 1.53
C LEU A 365 8.46 -9.37 2.54
N VAL A 366 7.72 -10.42 2.15
CA VAL A 366 7.35 -11.54 3.01
C VAL A 366 8.43 -12.61 3.01
N GLU A 367 8.85 -13.05 1.82
CA GLU A 367 9.78 -14.17 1.64
C GLU A 367 11.23 -13.77 1.90
N ARG A 368 11.61 -12.55 1.51
CA ARG A 368 13.01 -12.10 1.40
C ARG A 368 13.23 -10.68 1.95
N PRO A 369 12.71 -10.31 3.15
CA PRO A 369 12.85 -8.96 3.71
C PRO A 369 14.32 -8.54 3.89
N GLN A 370 15.17 -9.49 4.30
CA GLN A 370 16.61 -9.26 4.43
C GLN A 370 17.24 -8.82 3.10
N GLU A 371 16.74 -9.34 1.98
CA GLU A 371 17.25 -9.04 0.64
C GLU A 371 16.90 -7.63 0.19
N LEU A 372 15.76 -7.10 0.62
CA LEU A 372 15.34 -5.73 0.32
C LEU A 372 16.02 -4.68 1.20
N PHE A 373 16.44 -5.05 2.41
CA PHE A 373 16.92 -4.11 3.43
C PHE A 373 18.41 -4.27 3.82
N HIS A 374 19.06 -5.40 3.52
CA HIS A 374 20.53 -5.58 3.61
C HIS A 374 21.25 -5.49 2.25
N ALA A 375 20.54 -5.53 1.12
CA ALA A 375 21.13 -5.17 -0.17
C ALA A 375 21.36 -3.66 -0.19
N ASP A 376 22.54 -3.33 0.33
CA ASP A 376 23.07 -2.02 0.67
C ASP A 376 22.55 -1.36 1.95
N SER A 377 23.46 -0.59 2.55
CA SER A 377 23.16 0.57 3.39
C SER A 377 23.58 1.88 2.69
N ALA A 378 23.70 1.87 1.35
CA ALA A 378 24.08 3.00 0.48
C ALA A 378 23.32 3.20 -0.88
N ARG A 379 22.40 2.31 -1.37
CA ARG A 379 21.61 2.47 -2.63
C ARG A 379 20.07 2.75 -2.55
N TRP A 380 19.36 2.55 -1.43
CA TRP A 380 17.93 2.88 -1.15
C TRP A 380 17.66 3.85 0.05
N HIS A 381 18.68 4.48 0.64
CA HIS A 381 18.78 4.69 2.12
C HIS A 381 18.04 5.89 2.72
N ASP A 382 17.73 5.88 4.04
CA ASP A 382 18.40 5.17 5.17
C ASP A 382 17.61 4.07 5.92
N SER A 383 17.32 2.96 5.21
CA SER A 383 16.64 1.76 5.74
C SER A 383 17.39 0.91 6.79
N LYS A 384 18.41 1.45 7.49
CA LYS A 384 18.89 0.84 8.75
C LYS A 384 17.77 0.75 9.78
N SER A 385 16.74 1.59 9.63
CA SER A 385 15.46 1.52 10.29
C SER A 385 14.78 0.15 10.04
N LEU A 386 14.35 -0.14 8.82
CA LEU A 386 13.51 -1.30 8.49
C LEU A 386 14.13 -2.63 8.91
N CYS A 387 15.42 -2.88 8.69
CA CYS A 387 16.05 -4.15 9.07
C CYS A 387 16.33 -4.32 10.58
N LYS A 388 16.28 -3.25 11.38
CA LYS A 388 16.36 -3.31 12.86
C LYS A 388 15.03 -3.04 13.59
N GLN A 389 14.02 -2.56 12.86
CA GLN A 389 12.77 -2.04 13.43
C GLN A 389 11.51 -2.66 12.81
N SER A 390 11.66 -3.74 12.04
CA SER A 390 10.53 -4.57 11.65
C SER A 390 10.82 -6.01 12.04
N HIS A 391 10.04 -6.51 12.99
CA HIS A 391 9.87 -7.95 13.11
C HIS A 391 9.03 -8.35 11.88
N ILE A 392 9.65 -8.99 10.89
CA ILE A 392 8.98 -9.53 9.69
C ILE A 392 9.15 -11.04 9.69
N GLY A 393 8.08 -11.79 9.43
CA GLY A 393 8.11 -13.25 9.43
C GLY A 393 6.72 -13.83 9.19
N VAL A 394 6.68 -15.08 8.76
CA VAL A 394 5.62 -15.50 7.84
C VAL A 394 4.51 -16.26 8.58
N ILE A 395 3.25 -15.83 8.43
CA ILE A 395 2.11 -16.75 8.48
C ILE A 395 1.67 -16.97 7.04
N GLN A 396 1.92 -18.18 6.55
CA GLN A 396 1.75 -18.57 5.16
C GLN A 396 0.39 -19.24 4.97
N GLU A 397 -0.61 -18.49 4.51
CA GLU A 397 -1.70 -19.04 3.69
C GLU A 397 -1.62 -18.44 2.28
N MET A 398 -0.53 -18.79 1.58
CA MET A 398 -0.49 -18.75 0.12
C MET A 398 -0.97 -20.10 -0.42
N ASP A 399 -2.28 -20.26 -0.57
CA ASP A 399 -2.78 -21.31 -1.46
C ASP A 399 -2.72 -20.80 -2.91
N VAL A 400 -1.55 -21.03 -3.52
CA VAL A 400 -1.24 -20.69 -4.91
C VAL A 400 -2.19 -21.40 -5.88
N SER A 401 -2.89 -22.46 -5.44
CA SER A 401 -3.92 -23.17 -6.22
C SER A 401 -5.24 -22.40 -6.33
N PHE A 402 -5.54 -21.48 -5.40
CA PHE A 402 -6.83 -20.75 -5.33
C PHE A 402 -6.71 -19.21 -5.25
N GLY A 403 -5.49 -18.69 -5.22
CA GLY A 403 -5.16 -17.27 -5.36
C GLY A 403 -5.47 -16.42 -4.13
N LEU A 404 -5.64 -17.03 -2.95
CA LEU A 404 -5.73 -16.30 -1.68
C LEU A 404 -4.37 -15.66 -1.36
N ALA A 405 -4.40 -14.38 -0.96
CA ALA A 405 -3.23 -13.64 -0.53
C ALA A 405 -3.53 -12.96 0.83
N LEU A 406 -3.38 -13.75 1.90
CA LEU A 406 -3.23 -13.23 3.25
C LEU A 406 -1.72 -13.08 3.52
N PHE A 407 -1.22 -11.85 3.56
CA PHE A 407 0.17 -11.59 3.93
C PHE A 407 0.23 -11.08 5.36
N VAL A 408 0.86 -11.85 6.25
CA VAL A 408 1.18 -11.41 7.62
C VAL A 408 2.69 -11.18 7.71
N LEU A 409 3.09 -9.95 8.04
CA LEU A 409 4.47 -9.54 8.25
C LEU A 409 4.73 -9.54 9.77
N GLY A 410 5.32 -10.64 10.29
CA GLY A 410 5.32 -11.08 11.71
C GLY A 410 6.64 -11.05 12.51
N SER A 411 7.55 -12.05 12.39
CA SER A 411 8.83 -12.10 13.13
C SER A 411 9.88 -13.15 12.69
N HIS A 412 11.06 -12.70 12.25
CA HIS A 412 12.35 -13.41 12.15
C HIS A 412 13.48 -12.45 12.51
N SER A 413 14.45 -12.90 13.32
CA SER A 413 15.63 -12.10 13.67
C SER A 413 16.65 -12.13 12.53
N CYS A 414 17.10 -10.95 12.10
CA CYS A 414 18.35 -10.79 11.36
C CYS A 414 19.50 -11.16 12.34
N HIS A 415 20.25 -12.23 12.07
CA HIS A 415 21.45 -12.60 12.81
C HIS A 415 22.71 -12.18 12.05
#